data_AF-H1V2A3-F1
#
_entry.id   AF-H1V2A3-F1
#
_cell.length_a   1.000
_cell.length_b   1.000
_cell.length_c   1.000
_cell.angle_alpha   90.00
_cell.angle_beta   90.00
_cell.angle_gamma   90.00
#
_symmetry.space_group_name_H-M   'P 1'
#
loop_
_entity.id
_entity.type
_entity.pdbx_description
1 polymer ?
#
loop_
_entity_poly.entity_id
_entity_poly.type
_entity_poly.pdbx_seq_one_letter_code
_entity_poly.pdbx_strand_id
1 'polypeptide(L)'
;MLFPLFIALLLNPFQPSEGSPTFQENHRVNYVPNFIDAGNGPQIVAPDTPYVAAAGRNQLYFIDTRFDPETAKHIKEQIEWASVLAGPEDVIKIDEISATAEVRNSRTNKTLFVFDPSYARVLFAKGINKRNPELQLPEHEPAGEWLVTYDNVNPFTKSKGSCYDYGWMFWNA
;
A
#
# COMPACT_ATOMS: atom_id res chain seq x y z
N MET A 1 37.84 -7.51 -5.28
CA MET A 1 36.69 -7.51 -6.20
C MET A 1 35.44 -7.71 -5.34
N LEU A 2 34.78 -6.59 -5.02
CA LEU A 2 33.59 -6.49 -4.19
C LEU A 2 32.34 -6.54 -5.09
N PHE A 3 31.20 -6.92 -4.51
CA PHE A 3 29.83 -6.89 -5.05
C PHE A 3 29.35 -8.13 -5.82
N PRO A 4 28.82 -9.13 -5.08
CA PRO A 4 27.53 -9.70 -5.49
C PRO A 4 26.47 -9.67 -4.37
N LEU A 5 26.71 -8.94 -3.27
CA LEU A 5 25.84 -8.96 -2.09
C LEU A 5 24.82 -7.81 -1.99
N PHE A 6 24.81 -6.87 -2.95
CA PHE A 6 23.86 -5.73 -2.94
C PHE A 6 22.58 -5.96 -3.76
N ILE A 7 22.50 -7.01 -4.59
CA ILE A 7 21.32 -7.24 -5.44
C ILE A 7 20.14 -7.84 -4.65
N ALA A 8 20.39 -8.49 -3.50
CA ALA A 8 19.35 -9.09 -2.67
C ALA A 8 18.48 -8.07 -1.90
N LEU A 9 18.94 -6.81 -1.75
CA LEU A 9 18.25 -5.76 -0.99
C LEU A 9 17.29 -4.89 -1.83
N LEU A 10 17.13 -5.21 -3.12
CA LEU A 10 16.22 -4.53 -4.06
C LEU A 10 15.10 -5.43 -4.56
N LEU A 11 14.84 -6.55 -3.88
CA LEU A 11 13.66 -7.37 -4.15
C LEU A 11 12.43 -6.64 -3.63
N ASN A 12 11.42 -6.49 -4.47
CA ASN A 12 10.14 -5.95 -4.06
C ASN A 12 9.57 -6.89 -2.96
N PRO A 13 9.33 -6.42 -1.73
CA PRO A 13 8.78 -7.26 -0.66
C PRO A 13 7.35 -7.73 -0.97
N PHE A 14 6.68 -7.13 -1.96
CA PHE A 14 5.40 -7.57 -2.50
C PHE A 14 5.55 -8.55 -3.68
N GLN A 15 6.78 -8.90 -4.08
CA GLN A 15 6.99 -9.78 -5.22
C GLN A 15 6.40 -11.17 -4.92
N PRO A 16 5.51 -11.68 -5.79
CA PRO A 16 5.02 -13.04 -5.68
C PRO A 16 6.18 -14.03 -5.69
N SER A 17 6.06 -15.13 -4.96
CA SER A 17 7.09 -16.19 -4.99
C SER A 17 7.28 -16.73 -6.43
N GLU A 18 8.44 -17.27 -6.78
CA GLU A 18 8.61 -17.95 -8.08
C GLU A 18 7.65 -19.15 -8.19
N GLY A 19 7.00 -19.31 -9.33
CA GLY A 19 5.96 -20.32 -9.59
C GLY A 19 4.59 -19.69 -9.91
N SER A 20 3.66 -20.48 -10.45
CA SER A 20 2.31 -20.01 -10.75
C SER A 20 1.64 -19.50 -9.47
N PRO A 21 1.17 -18.24 -9.42
CA PRO A 21 0.48 -17.74 -8.25
C PRO A 21 -0.72 -18.63 -7.96
N THR A 22 -0.84 -19.15 -6.74
CA THR A 22 -2.12 -19.68 -6.23
C THR A 22 -3.02 -18.50 -5.91
N PHE A 23 -3.41 -17.85 -7.00
CA PHE A 23 -4.36 -16.77 -7.08
C PHE A 23 -5.74 -17.33 -6.75
N GLN A 24 -6.34 -16.89 -5.66
CA GLN A 24 -7.71 -17.27 -5.34
C GLN A 24 -8.68 -16.43 -6.16
N GLU A 25 -8.80 -16.74 -7.44
CA GLU A 25 -9.81 -16.21 -8.36
C GLU A 25 -11.23 -16.32 -7.77
N ASN A 26 -11.45 -17.38 -6.97
CA ASN A 26 -12.70 -17.63 -6.24
C ASN A 26 -13.09 -16.48 -5.29
N HIS A 27 -12.14 -15.77 -4.68
CA HIS A 27 -12.44 -14.59 -3.86
C HIS A 27 -12.69 -13.33 -4.67
N ARG A 28 -12.46 -13.32 -5.98
CA ARG A 28 -12.78 -12.16 -6.82
C ARG A 28 -14.16 -12.24 -7.41
N VAL A 29 -14.50 -13.42 -7.94
CA VAL A 29 -15.68 -13.59 -8.79
C VAL A 29 -16.99 -13.42 -8.00
N ASN A 30 -16.99 -13.68 -6.69
CA ASN A 30 -18.20 -13.62 -5.85
C ASN A 30 -18.07 -12.73 -4.61
N TYR A 31 -17.02 -11.91 -4.50
CA TYR A 31 -16.85 -11.06 -3.32
C TYR A 31 -17.72 -9.80 -3.41
N VAL A 32 -18.63 -9.68 -2.44
CA VAL A 32 -19.44 -8.48 -2.24
C VAL A 32 -18.68 -7.56 -1.28
N PRO A 33 -18.18 -6.40 -1.74
CA PRO A 33 -17.42 -5.49 -0.90
C PRO A 33 -18.30 -4.83 0.16
N ASN A 34 -17.77 -4.74 1.37
CA ASN A 34 -18.38 -3.96 2.45
C ASN A 34 -17.75 -2.57 2.49
N PHE A 35 -18.58 -1.55 2.68
CA PHE A 35 -18.14 -0.17 2.83
C PHE A 35 -18.65 0.40 4.16
N ILE A 36 -17.83 1.25 4.78
CA ILE A 36 -18.21 2.06 5.93
C ILE A 36 -18.20 3.54 5.54
N ASP A 37 -19.01 4.34 6.22
CA ASP A 37 -18.95 5.79 6.09
C ASP A 37 -17.79 6.31 6.95
N ALA A 38 -16.69 6.69 6.31
CA ALA A 38 -15.56 7.34 6.97
C ALA A 38 -15.70 8.86 6.83
N GLY A 39 -15.01 9.64 7.67
CA GLY A 39 -15.08 11.10 7.63
C GLY A 39 -14.75 11.75 6.28
N ASN A 40 -14.11 11.00 5.37
CA ASN A 40 -13.74 11.42 4.02
C ASN A 40 -14.59 10.77 2.91
N GLY A 41 -15.72 10.14 3.27
CA GLY A 41 -16.63 9.40 2.39
C GLY A 41 -16.53 7.88 2.55
N PRO A 42 -17.24 7.11 1.69
CA PRO A 42 -17.24 5.66 1.75
C PRO A 42 -15.83 5.07 1.64
N GLN A 43 -15.52 4.14 2.53
CA GLN A 43 -14.25 3.43 2.62
C GLN A 43 -14.51 1.93 2.62
N ILE A 44 -13.87 1.20 1.70
CA ILE A 44 -13.95 -0.25 1.62
C ILE A 44 -13.27 -0.87 2.84
N VAL A 45 -13.85 -1.97 3.32
CA VAL A 45 -13.33 -2.76 4.42
C VAL A 45 -12.83 -4.08 3.85
N ALA A 46 -11.56 -4.38 4.11
CA ALA A 46 -10.99 -5.66 3.75
C ALA A 46 -11.63 -6.80 4.55
N PRO A 47 -11.81 -7.99 3.96
CA PRO A 47 -12.28 -9.16 4.71
C PRO A 47 -11.29 -9.55 5.81
N ASP A 48 -11.80 -10.25 6.82
CA ASP A 48 -11.01 -10.78 7.94
C ASP A 48 -10.16 -11.99 7.50
N THR A 49 -9.11 -11.69 6.74
CA THR A 49 -8.12 -12.64 6.23
C THR A 49 -6.78 -11.92 6.08
N PRO A 50 -5.63 -12.58 6.31
CA PRO A 50 -4.32 -11.97 6.09
C PRO A 50 -4.01 -11.74 4.61
N TYR A 51 -4.76 -12.35 3.69
CA TYR A 51 -4.45 -12.35 2.25
C TYR A 51 -5.15 -11.25 1.43
N VAL A 52 -5.91 -10.36 2.07
CA VAL A 52 -6.60 -9.26 1.39
C VAL A 52 -6.47 -8.00 2.22
N ALA A 53 -5.91 -6.95 1.64
CA ALA A 53 -5.66 -5.66 2.26
C ALA A 53 -6.54 -4.57 1.64
N ALA A 54 -7.00 -3.63 2.45
CA ALA A 54 -7.62 -2.42 1.91
C ALA A 54 -6.52 -1.50 1.36
N ALA A 55 -6.49 -1.32 0.04
CA ALA A 55 -5.45 -0.57 -0.67
C ALA A 55 -5.93 0.79 -1.15
N GLY A 56 -7.14 1.19 -0.75
CA GLY A 56 -7.70 2.48 -1.07
C GLY A 56 -9.14 2.63 -0.66
N ARG A 57 -9.84 3.68 -1.13
CA ARG A 57 -11.26 3.92 -0.77
C ARG A 57 -12.21 2.83 -1.28
N ASN A 58 -11.91 2.28 -2.44
CA ASN A 58 -12.72 1.26 -3.10
C ASN A 58 -11.87 0.14 -3.72
N GLN A 59 -10.64 -0.02 -3.23
CA GLN A 59 -9.66 -0.95 -3.78
C GLN A 59 -9.24 -1.98 -2.75
N LEU A 60 -9.20 -3.25 -3.16
CA LEU A 60 -8.60 -4.33 -2.40
C LEU A 60 -7.36 -4.85 -3.10
N TYR A 61 -6.29 -5.01 -2.35
CA TYR A 61 -5.08 -5.69 -2.79
C TYR A 61 -5.06 -7.12 -2.28
N PHE A 62 -4.88 -8.06 -3.19
CA PHE A 62 -4.79 -9.48 -2.89
C PHE A 62 -3.31 -9.84 -2.71
N ILE A 63 -3.00 -10.45 -1.58
CA ILE A 63 -1.65 -10.90 -1.24
C ILE A 63 -1.51 -12.37 -1.66
N ASP A 64 -0.33 -12.74 -2.15
CA ASP A 64 -0.03 -14.11 -2.57
C ASP A 64 -0.22 -15.10 -1.41
N THR A 65 -1.03 -16.13 -1.64
CA THR A 65 -1.36 -17.15 -0.63
C THR A 65 -0.21 -18.09 -0.29
N ARG A 66 0.89 -18.03 -1.07
CA ARG A 66 2.12 -18.78 -0.79
C ARG A 66 2.90 -18.20 0.38
N PHE A 67 2.67 -16.94 0.74
CA PHE A 67 3.18 -16.41 2.00
C PHE A 67 2.52 -17.12 3.17
N ASP A 68 3.32 -17.42 4.19
CA ASP A 68 2.75 -17.87 5.47
C ASP A 68 1.82 -16.77 6.03
N PRO A 69 0.82 -17.14 6.85
CA PRO A 69 -0.18 -16.19 7.34
C PRO A 69 0.41 -14.98 8.09
N GLU A 70 1.55 -15.14 8.78
CA GLU A 70 2.16 -14.05 9.54
C GLU A 70 2.85 -13.06 8.58
N THR A 71 3.57 -13.55 7.58
CA THR A 71 4.14 -12.70 6.52
C THR A 71 3.04 -11.96 5.75
N ALA A 72 1.95 -12.65 5.38
CA ALA A 72 0.83 -12.02 4.69
C ALA A 72 0.15 -10.95 5.55
N LYS A 73 -0.03 -11.22 6.85
CA LYS A 73 -0.57 -10.24 7.81
C LYS A 73 0.33 -9.00 7.94
N HIS A 74 1.64 -9.19 7.97
CA HIS A 74 2.61 -8.10 8.01
C HIS A 74 2.54 -7.25 6.74
N ILE A 75 2.53 -7.88 5.56
CA ILE A 75 2.34 -7.21 4.27
C ILE A 75 1.02 -6.41 4.26
N LYS A 76 -0.08 -7.02 4.72
CA LYS A 76 -1.40 -6.39 4.82
C LYS A 76 -1.35 -5.13 5.67
N GLU A 77 -0.73 -5.18 6.84
CA GLU A 77 -0.61 -4.04 7.73
C GLU A 77 0.14 -2.87 7.07
N GLN A 78 1.27 -3.14 6.39
CA GLN A 78 2.02 -2.11 5.66
C GLN A 78 1.18 -1.46 4.56
N ILE A 79 0.37 -2.24 3.83
CA ILE A 79 -0.50 -1.72 2.75
C ILE A 79 -1.64 -0.88 3.33
N GLU A 80 -2.32 -1.37 4.37
CA GLU A 80 -3.47 -0.70 4.96
C GLU A 80 -3.07 0.64 5.60
N TRP A 81 -1.95 0.70 6.33
CA TRP A 81 -1.45 1.96 6.88
C TRP A 81 -1.00 2.96 5.82
N ALA A 82 -0.52 2.48 4.66
CA ALA A 82 -0.17 3.35 3.55
C ALA A 82 -1.40 3.89 2.80
N SER A 83 -2.54 3.20 2.85
CA SER A 83 -3.66 3.44 1.94
C SER A 83 -4.93 3.93 2.62
N VAL A 84 -5.17 3.50 3.85
CA VAL A 84 -6.38 3.76 4.63
C VAL A 84 -5.98 4.40 5.95
N LEU A 85 -5.88 5.72 5.95
CA LEU A 85 -5.58 6.48 7.16
C LEU A 85 -6.74 6.33 8.16
N ALA A 86 -6.40 5.94 9.40
CA ALA A 86 -7.36 5.63 10.44
C ALA A 86 -8.14 6.88 10.94
N GLY A 87 -7.52 8.06 10.89
CA GLY A 87 -8.12 9.31 11.35
C GLY A 87 -7.92 10.49 10.39
N PRO A 88 -8.75 11.54 10.51
CA PRO A 88 -8.69 12.73 9.65
C PRO A 88 -7.41 13.56 9.85
N GLU A 89 -6.74 13.39 10.99
CA GLU A 89 -5.52 14.11 11.35
C GLU A 89 -4.26 13.28 11.11
N ASP A 90 -4.38 12.03 10.63
CA ASP A 90 -3.23 11.16 10.47
C ASP A 90 -2.54 11.47 9.14
N VAL A 91 -1.22 11.59 9.17
CA VAL A 91 -0.39 11.97 8.02
C VAL A 91 0.78 11.02 7.89
N ILE A 92 1.12 10.67 6.65
CA ILE A 92 2.34 9.92 6.34
C ILE A 92 3.48 10.93 6.24
N LYS A 93 4.48 10.77 7.08
CA LYS A 93 5.74 11.51 7.03
C LYS A 93 6.79 10.60 6.42
N ILE A 94 7.36 11.06 5.32
CA ILE A 94 8.45 10.37 4.61
C ILE A 94 9.74 11.11 4.94
N ASP A 95 10.80 10.37 5.27
CA ASP A 95 12.16 10.86 5.30
C ASP A 95 12.86 10.40 4.03
N GLU A 96 13.07 11.34 3.11
CA GLU A 96 13.64 11.08 1.79
C GLU A 96 15.16 10.95 1.81
N ILE A 97 15.82 11.21 2.94
CA ILE A 97 17.27 10.99 3.10
C ILE A 97 17.52 9.54 3.52
N SER A 98 16.76 9.05 4.51
CA SER A 98 16.87 7.67 4.98
C SER A 98 16.00 6.67 4.21
N ALA A 99 15.12 7.19 3.33
CA ALA A 99 14.09 6.44 2.62
C ALA A 99 13.22 5.61 3.58
N THR A 100 12.75 6.26 4.64
CA THR A 100 11.84 5.67 5.65
C THR A 100 10.54 6.46 5.71
N ALA A 101 9.51 5.88 6.34
CA ALA A 101 8.23 6.54 6.53
C ALA A 101 7.61 6.19 7.87
N GLU A 102 6.79 7.09 8.40
CA GLU A 102 5.96 6.87 9.60
C GLU A 102 4.59 7.51 9.43
N VAL A 103 3.56 6.94 10.05
CA VAL A 103 2.26 7.57 10.22
C VAL A 103 2.25 8.30 11.55
N ARG A 104 1.86 9.58 11.54
CA ARG A 104 1.73 10.39 12.74
C ARG A 104 0.38 11.06 12.77
N ASN A 105 -0.14 11.24 13.98
CA ASN A 105 -1.25 12.15 14.18
C ASN A 105 -0.73 13.60 14.15
N SER A 106 -1.17 14.41 13.19
CA SER A 106 -0.71 15.79 12.95
C SER A 106 -0.93 16.69 14.18
N ARG A 107 -2.05 16.49 14.90
CA ARG A 107 -2.45 17.30 16.04
C ARG A 107 -1.65 17.00 17.31
N THR A 108 -1.46 15.72 17.61
CA THR A 108 -0.76 15.29 18.85
C THR A 108 0.72 15.02 18.63
N ASN A 109 1.16 15.00 17.37
CA ASN A 109 2.49 14.65 16.93
C ASN A 109 2.97 13.25 17.35
N LYS A 110 2.05 12.38 17.78
CA LYS A 110 2.31 10.99 18.18
C LYS A 110 2.49 10.11 16.95
N THR A 111 3.56 9.31 16.92
CA THR A 111 3.75 8.25 15.92
C THR A 111 2.75 7.12 16.18
N LEU A 112 1.98 6.77 15.16
CA LEU A 112 0.97 5.72 15.17
C LEU A 112 1.50 4.43 14.56
N PHE A 113 2.32 4.56 13.51
CA PHE A 113 2.89 3.44 12.78
C PHE A 113 4.26 3.82 12.21
N VAL A 114 5.18 2.86 12.14
CA VAL A 114 6.48 3.02 11.50
C VAL A 114 6.57 1.96 10.41
N PHE A 115 6.79 2.39 9.18
CA PHE A 115 6.92 1.46 8.07
C PHE A 115 8.27 0.76 8.14
N ASP A 116 8.27 -0.52 7.78
CA ASP A 116 9.52 -1.23 7.55
C ASP A 116 10.27 -0.55 6.39
N PRO A 117 11.58 -0.27 6.51
CA PRO A 117 12.31 0.48 5.49
C PRO A 117 12.22 -0.09 4.06
N SER A 118 12.18 -1.42 3.93
CA SER A 118 12.00 -2.10 2.64
C SER A 118 10.65 -1.78 2.01
N TYR A 119 9.57 -1.81 2.79
CA TYR A 119 8.22 -1.50 2.34
C TYR A 119 8.06 0.00 2.06
N ALA A 120 8.63 0.87 2.91
CA ALA A 120 8.60 2.31 2.70
C ALA A 120 9.25 2.72 1.37
N ARG A 121 10.43 2.16 1.06
CA ARG A 121 11.16 2.41 -0.20
C ARG A 121 10.36 2.05 -1.44
N VAL A 122 9.50 1.05 -1.31
CA VAL A 122 8.74 0.44 -2.38
C VAL A 122 7.41 1.21 -2.52
N LEU A 123 6.64 1.35 -1.44
CA LEU A 123 5.37 2.08 -1.42
C LEU A 123 5.51 3.57 -1.79
N PHE A 124 6.61 4.19 -1.40
CA PHE A 124 6.85 5.64 -1.56
C PHE A 124 8.00 5.97 -2.52
N ALA A 125 8.47 5.00 -3.33
CA ALA A 125 9.60 5.16 -4.26
C ALA A 125 9.53 6.44 -5.09
N LYS A 126 8.40 6.65 -5.78
CA LYS A 126 8.15 7.81 -6.64
C LYS A 126 8.17 9.13 -5.87
N GLY A 127 7.58 9.16 -4.68
CA GLY A 127 7.59 10.33 -3.80
C GLY A 127 9.00 10.68 -3.30
N ILE A 128 9.76 9.66 -2.89
CA ILE A 128 11.15 9.79 -2.44
C ILE A 128 12.03 10.25 -3.61
N ASN A 129 11.97 9.60 -4.77
CA ASN A 129 12.77 9.95 -5.96
C ASN A 129 12.48 11.37 -6.46
N LYS A 130 11.21 11.82 -6.40
CA LYS A 130 10.84 13.19 -6.79
C LYS A 130 11.52 14.26 -5.93
N ARG A 131 11.74 13.96 -4.65
CA ARG A 131 12.31 14.89 -3.66
C ARG A 131 13.81 14.70 -3.46
N ASN A 132 14.31 13.49 -3.69
CA ASN A 132 15.72 13.10 -3.63
C ASN A 132 16.08 12.19 -4.83
N PRO A 133 16.33 12.77 -6.02
CA PRO A 133 16.59 12.01 -7.24
C PRO A 133 17.87 11.16 -7.21
N GLU A 134 18.80 11.43 -6.30
CA GLU A 134 20.07 10.72 -6.19
C GLU A 134 19.88 9.27 -5.70
N LEU A 135 18.80 8.98 -4.97
CA LEU A 135 18.52 7.64 -4.44
C LEU A 135 18.15 6.63 -5.52
N GLN A 136 17.49 7.07 -6.60
CA GLN A 136 17.07 6.23 -7.72
C GLN A 136 16.41 4.91 -7.28
N LEU A 137 15.47 4.99 -6.33
CA LEU A 137 14.73 3.83 -5.87
C LEU A 137 13.96 3.21 -7.03
N PRO A 138 13.86 1.87 -7.09
CA PRO A 138 13.05 1.22 -8.12
C PRO A 138 11.58 1.61 -7.96
N GLU A 139 11.05 2.32 -8.94
CA GLU A 139 9.60 2.57 -9.04
C GLU A 139 8.97 1.34 -9.67
N HIS A 140 8.09 0.67 -8.94
CA HIS A 140 7.40 -0.49 -9.48
C HIS A 140 6.11 -0.09 -10.19
N GLU A 141 5.82 -0.84 -11.25
CA GLU A 141 4.56 -0.75 -11.97
C GLU A 141 3.36 -0.94 -11.03
N PRO A 142 2.16 -0.44 -11.41
CA PRO A 142 0.94 -0.66 -10.66
C PRO A 142 0.77 -2.15 -10.34
N ALA A 143 0.13 -2.43 -9.20
CA ALA A 143 -0.16 -3.78 -8.70
C ALA A 143 -0.83 -4.75 -9.70
N GLY A 144 -1.29 -4.24 -10.85
CA GLY A 144 -1.76 -5.03 -11.98
C GLY A 144 -2.96 -5.86 -11.59
N GLU A 145 -2.88 -7.16 -11.86
CA GLU A 145 -3.96 -8.07 -11.49
C GLU A 145 -4.18 -8.10 -9.98
N TRP A 146 -3.19 -7.88 -9.10
CA TRP A 146 -3.35 -8.03 -7.65
C TRP A 146 -4.23 -6.97 -6.99
N LEU A 147 -4.49 -5.84 -7.65
CA LEU A 147 -5.36 -4.77 -7.16
C LEU A 147 -6.71 -4.81 -7.88
N VAL A 148 -7.80 -4.86 -7.11
CA VAL A 148 -9.16 -4.87 -7.65
C VAL A 148 -9.90 -3.63 -7.16
N THR A 149 -10.44 -2.87 -8.10
CA THR A 149 -11.29 -1.70 -7.85
C THR A 149 -12.75 -2.11 -7.91
N TYR A 150 -13.53 -1.70 -6.92
CA TYR A 150 -14.96 -1.98 -6.84
C TYR A 150 -15.79 -0.73 -7.14
N ASP A 151 -16.73 -0.86 -8.09
CA ASP A 151 -17.64 0.21 -8.49
C ASP A 151 -18.88 0.22 -7.59
N ASN A 152 -18.77 0.89 -6.43
CA ASN A 152 -19.93 1.16 -5.57
C ASN A 152 -19.92 2.57 -4.98
N VAL A 153 -19.01 3.44 -5.44
CA VAL A 153 -18.95 4.84 -5.04
C VAL A 153 -19.53 5.70 -6.14
N ASN A 154 -20.67 6.34 -5.86
CA ASN A 154 -21.29 7.32 -6.75
C ASN A 154 -20.22 8.39 -7.12
N PRO A 155 -19.95 8.68 -8.41
CA PRO A 155 -18.76 9.43 -8.86
C PRO A 155 -18.71 10.92 -8.48
N PHE A 156 -19.58 11.40 -7.58
CA PHE A 156 -19.79 12.82 -7.30
C PHE A 156 -19.20 13.36 -5.99
N THR A 157 -18.43 12.59 -5.21
CA THR A 157 -17.67 13.12 -4.08
C THR A 157 -16.20 13.26 -4.42
N LYS A 158 -15.88 14.20 -5.32
CA LYS A 158 -14.53 14.80 -5.40
C LYS A 158 -14.26 15.55 -4.10
N SER A 159 -13.80 14.86 -3.06
CA SER A 159 -13.20 15.53 -1.91
C SER A 159 -11.86 16.10 -2.36
N LYS A 160 -11.74 17.43 -2.38
CA LYS A 160 -10.44 18.13 -2.47
C LYS A 160 -9.54 17.60 -1.36
N GLY A 161 -8.52 16.80 -1.70
CA GLY A 161 -7.49 16.42 -0.73
C GLY A 161 -6.88 15.01 -0.86
N SER A 162 -7.36 14.11 -1.72
CA SER A 162 -6.60 12.86 -1.92
C SER A 162 -5.32 13.20 -2.67
N CYS A 163 -4.20 12.91 -2.02
CA CYS A 163 -2.87 13.25 -2.50
C CYS A 163 -2.48 12.37 -3.69
N TYR A 164 -3.01 12.70 -4.87
CA TYR A 164 -2.63 12.10 -6.15
C TYR A 164 -1.16 12.41 -6.53
N ASP A 165 -0.56 13.43 -5.90
CA ASP A 165 0.78 13.93 -6.26
C ASP A 165 1.97 13.14 -5.67
N TYR A 166 1.73 12.18 -4.76
CA TYR A 166 2.79 11.38 -4.15
C TYR A 166 3.04 10.02 -4.80
N GLY A 167 2.24 9.65 -5.82
CA GLY A 167 2.53 8.50 -6.68
C GLY A 167 2.75 7.21 -5.90
N TRP A 168 1.74 6.76 -5.17
CA TRP A 168 1.79 5.47 -4.47
C TRP A 168 1.62 4.32 -5.45
N MET A 169 2.19 3.16 -5.13
CA MET A 169 2.09 1.92 -5.93
C MET A 169 0.68 1.54 -6.36
N PHE A 170 -0.33 1.89 -5.56
CA PHE A 170 -1.73 1.47 -5.78
C PHE A 170 -2.59 2.53 -6.48
N TRP A 171 -2.06 3.74 -6.71
CA TRP A 171 -2.84 4.90 -7.14
C TRP A 171 -2.17 5.62 -8.32
N ASN A 172 -2.18 4.98 -9.49
CA ASN A 172 -2.16 5.71 -10.76
C ASN A 172 -3.51 5.44 -11.45
N ALA A 173 -4.43 6.40 -11.32
CA ALA A 173 -5.62 6.55 -12.16
C ALA A 173 -5.74 8.03 -12.53
#